data_AF-A0A134BS14-F1
#
_entry.id   AF-A0A134BS14-F1
#
_cell.length_a   1.000
_cell.length_b   1.000
_cell.length_c   1.000
_cell.angle_alpha   90.00
_cell.angle_beta   90.00
_cell.angle_gamma   90.00
#
_symmetry.space_group_name_H-M   'P 1'
#
loop_
_entity.id
_entity.type
_entity.pdbx_description
1 polymer ?
#
loop_
_entity_poly.entity_id
_entity_poly.type
_entity_poly.pdbx_seq_one_letter_code
_entity_poly.pdbx_strand_id
1 'polypeptide(L)'
;MKIVFATNNAHKLDEIRRILGNRFEIVSLADIGCHEDIPETGDTLEANALQKAQYVYEHYGLSCFADDTGLEVEALDGAPGVHSARYAEGTDHDSEANMAKLLRELEGKDNRRAQFRTVICLIQNGPLRLPNEGGVSSPLSKHSHAYQTANRANYGILKAFREENIGHTTDAERALWDAIKCENLGFKFRRQHIIGDYIADFVCLSVGLIVEVDGEYHRSYDQRITDEQRTQDLNKLGFEVVRFANEEVIENMDGVIQTIKKHLSELQTLKFASQQTSKVSSLGDDSTGTMTVSYSDSSLQISSLGDDSTGTMTASYSDSSLQVSPSRGDLEGPIFFSGSVSGTIAHSKSGSGGFGYDPLFVPEGYDKSFAELGAEVKNKISHRARAVEKLAEYLHSLEE
;
A
#
# COMPACT_ATOMS: atom_id res chain seq x y z
N MET A 1 23.44 -0.36 -11.08
CA MET A 1 22.03 -0.02 -11.40
C MET A 1 21.76 1.49 -11.30
N LYS A 2 20.82 2.04 -12.08
CA LYS A 2 20.37 3.45 -12.03
C LYS A 2 19.00 3.53 -11.34
N ILE A 3 18.86 4.41 -10.35
CA ILE A 3 17.64 4.52 -9.55
C ILE A 3 17.35 5.98 -9.17
N VAL A 4 16.07 6.38 -9.23
CA VAL A 4 15.66 7.75 -8.90
C VAL A 4 15.49 7.89 -7.38
N PHE A 5 16.03 8.96 -6.81
CA PHE A 5 15.69 9.38 -5.46
C PHE A 5 14.70 10.55 -5.53
N ALA A 6 13.46 10.29 -5.11
CA ALA A 6 12.35 11.24 -5.13
C ALA A 6 12.45 12.26 -3.98
N THR A 7 13.43 13.16 -4.06
CA THR A 7 13.59 14.26 -3.10
C THR A 7 13.96 15.57 -3.80
N ASN A 8 13.41 16.67 -3.31
CA ASN A 8 13.84 18.03 -3.64
C ASN A 8 14.91 18.55 -2.65
N ASN A 9 15.24 17.79 -1.61
CA ASN A 9 16.20 18.21 -0.59
C ASN A 9 17.64 17.83 -0.99
N ALA A 10 18.43 18.84 -1.38
CA ALA A 10 19.83 18.66 -1.79
C ALA A 10 20.71 18.04 -0.68
N HIS A 11 20.48 18.40 0.60
CA HIS A 11 21.24 17.81 1.71
C HIS A 11 20.99 16.32 1.88
N LYS A 12 19.73 15.88 1.71
CA LYS A 12 19.40 14.45 1.72
C LYS A 12 20.05 13.70 0.55
N LEU A 13 19.99 14.29 -0.64
CA LEU A 13 20.61 13.71 -1.84
C LEU A 13 22.12 13.52 -1.65
N ASP A 14 22.80 14.51 -1.09
CA ASP A 14 24.24 14.44 -0.77
C ASP A 14 24.54 13.37 0.29
N GLU A 15 23.72 13.27 1.34
CA GLU A 15 23.87 12.25 2.39
C GLU A 15 23.76 10.84 1.80
N ILE A 16 22.71 10.57 1.00
CA ILE A 16 22.50 9.26 0.38
C ILE A 16 23.60 8.90 -0.62
N ARG A 17 24.02 9.86 -1.46
CA ARG A 17 25.14 9.64 -2.40
C ARG A 17 26.43 9.27 -1.68
N ARG A 18 26.70 9.86 -0.51
CA ARG A 18 27.86 9.51 0.31
C ARG A 18 27.74 8.12 0.94
N ILE A 19 26.56 7.72 1.38
CA ILE A 19 26.33 6.41 2.00
C ILE A 19 26.41 5.28 0.96
N LEU A 20 25.70 5.43 -0.18
CA LEU A 20 25.68 4.42 -1.24
C LEU A 20 26.96 4.39 -2.08
N GLY A 21 27.70 5.50 -2.11
CA GLY A 21 28.92 5.65 -2.89
C GLY A 21 28.70 5.43 -4.38
N ASN A 22 29.72 4.94 -5.08
CA ASN A 22 29.68 4.72 -6.54
C ASN A 22 28.99 3.39 -6.94
N ARG A 23 28.32 2.72 -6.00
CA ARG A 23 27.66 1.42 -6.26
C ARG A 23 26.37 1.57 -7.07
N PHE A 24 25.67 2.69 -6.87
CA PHE A 24 24.41 3.00 -7.55
C PHE A 24 24.49 4.39 -8.18
N GLU A 25 23.96 4.53 -9.39
CA GLU A 25 23.78 5.85 -10.00
C GLU A 25 22.47 6.45 -9.47
N ILE A 26 22.59 7.36 -8.49
CA ILE A 26 21.45 8.04 -7.86
C ILE A 26 21.07 9.29 -8.66
N VAL A 27 19.88 9.21 -9.27
CA VAL A 27 19.28 10.22 -10.14
C VAL A 27 18.33 11.09 -9.32
N SER A 28 18.45 12.40 -9.44
CA SER A 28 17.53 13.33 -8.77
C SER A 28 16.23 13.55 -9.56
N LEU A 29 15.24 14.18 -8.92
CA LEU A 29 14.02 14.64 -9.61
C LEU A 29 14.34 15.60 -10.76
N ALA A 30 15.30 16.52 -10.56
CA ALA A 30 15.72 17.46 -11.59
C ALA A 30 16.34 16.76 -12.81
N ASP A 31 17.10 15.68 -12.60
CA ASP A 31 17.75 14.91 -13.67
C ASP A 31 16.73 14.18 -14.58
N ILE A 32 15.53 13.88 -14.06
CA ILE A 32 14.42 13.30 -14.83
C ILE A 32 13.43 14.35 -15.38
N GLY A 33 13.74 15.63 -15.19
CA GLY A 33 12.86 16.74 -15.62
C GLY A 33 11.63 16.96 -14.73
N CYS A 34 11.61 16.38 -13.52
CA CYS A 34 10.57 16.62 -12.53
C CYS A 34 10.88 17.90 -11.76
N HIS A 35 10.04 18.92 -11.95
CA HIS A 35 10.12 20.20 -11.24
C HIS A 35 8.90 20.47 -10.36
N GLU A 36 7.97 19.53 -10.29
CA GLU A 36 6.79 19.63 -9.44
C GLU A 36 7.16 19.42 -7.97
N ASP A 37 6.46 20.13 -7.09
CA ASP A 37 6.54 19.87 -5.67
C ASP A 37 5.63 18.69 -5.34
N ILE A 38 6.23 17.59 -4.90
CA ILE A 38 5.48 16.36 -4.66
C ILE A 38 4.81 16.49 -3.30
N PRO A 39 3.46 16.39 -3.23
CA PRO A 39 2.75 16.57 -1.97
C PRO A 39 3.16 15.53 -0.93
N GLU A 40 3.24 15.96 0.33
CA GLU A 40 3.48 15.15 1.52
C GLU A 40 2.29 15.33 2.47
N THR A 41 1.15 14.75 2.10
CA THR A 41 -0.14 14.92 2.81
C THR A 41 -0.44 13.77 3.77
N GLY A 42 0.47 12.81 3.90
CA GLY A 42 0.33 11.66 4.77
C GLY A 42 0.53 12.03 6.24
N ASP A 43 -0.22 11.34 7.11
CA ASP A 43 -0.12 11.49 8.56
C ASP A 43 1.01 10.61 9.17
N THR A 44 1.74 9.85 8.34
CA THR A 44 2.86 8.99 8.75
C THR A 44 4.06 9.13 7.81
N LEU A 45 5.25 8.77 8.31
CA LEU A 45 6.49 8.77 7.51
C LEU A 45 6.40 7.78 6.34
N GLU A 46 5.78 6.63 6.57
CA GLU A 46 5.51 5.61 5.56
C GLU A 46 4.63 6.13 4.43
N ALA A 47 3.53 6.82 4.77
CA ALA A 47 2.60 7.37 3.80
C ALA A 47 3.26 8.44 2.94
N ASN A 48 4.05 9.34 3.53
CA ASN A 48 4.77 10.38 2.78
C ASN A 48 5.88 9.78 1.89
N ALA A 49 6.65 8.82 2.40
CA ALA A 49 7.66 8.13 1.59
C ALA A 49 7.02 7.40 0.41
N LEU A 50 5.89 6.74 0.63
CA LEU A 50 5.14 6.09 -0.43
C LEU A 50 4.59 7.10 -1.45
N GLN A 51 3.91 8.16 -1.00
CA GLN A 51 3.33 9.17 -1.88
C GLN A 51 4.38 9.76 -2.83
N LYS A 52 5.57 10.04 -2.30
CA LYS A 52 6.71 10.53 -3.09
C LYS A 52 7.20 9.53 -4.12
N ALA A 53 7.42 8.27 -3.71
CA ALA A 53 7.89 7.23 -4.61
C ALA A 53 6.84 6.88 -5.68
N GLN A 54 5.58 6.78 -5.29
CA GLN A 54 4.46 6.49 -6.18
C GLN A 54 4.30 7.57 -7.23
N TYR A 55 4.38 8.84 -6.85
CA TYR A 55 4.30 9.95 -7.80
C TYR A 55 5.34 9.79 -8.92
N VAL A 56 6.61 9.53 -8.57
CA VAL A 56 7.67 9.32 -9.56
C VAL A 56 7.40 8.08 -10.42
N TYR A 57 7.00 6.98 -9.80
CA TYR A 57 6.70 5.74 -10.51
C TYR A 57 5.54 5.91 -11.52
N GLU A 58 4.45 6.57 -11.14
CA GLU A 58 3.27 6.73 -11.98
C GLU A 58 3.48 7.72 -13.13
N HIS A 59 4.21 8.83 -12.88
CA HIS A 59 4.40 9.88 -13.89
C HIS A 59 5.56 9.59 -14.84
N TYR A 60 6.58 8.85 -14.39
CA TYR A 60 7.81 8.63 -15.16
C TYR A 60 8.09 7.16 -15.49
N GLY A 61 7.42 6.21 -14.82
CA GLY A 61 7.62 4.77 -15.06
C GLY A 61 8.99 4.24 -14.65
N LEU A 62 9.71 4.97 -13.79
CA LEU A 62 11.08 4.66 -13.38
C LEU A 62 11.12 3.96 -12.03
N SER A 63 12.09 3.04 -11.87
CA SER A 63 12.45 2.51 -10.56
C SER A 63 12.97 3.64 -9.67
N CYS A 64 12.36 3.82 -8.51
CA CYS A 64 12.61 4.95 -7.64
C CYS A 64 12.47 4.57 -6.18
N PHE A 65 13.09 5.35 -5.31
CA PHE A 65 12.78 5.35 -3.89
C PHE A 65 12.58 6.78 -3.40
N ALA A 66 11.87 6.92 -2.29
CA ALA A 66 11.74 8.19 -1.57
C ALA A 66 11.97 7.94 -0.07
N ASP A 67 12.40 8.98 0.64
CA ASP A 67 12.55 8.95 2.09
C ASP A 67 11.58 9.94 2.75
N ASP A 68 11.15 9.60 3.96
CA ASP A 68 10.57 10.55 4.89
C ASP A 68 11.22 10.43 6.26
N THR A 69 11.32 11.53 7.00
CA THR A 69 12.10 11.58 8.22
C THR A 69 11.45 12.47 9.26
N GLY A 70 11.33 11.93 10.47
CA GLY A 70 10.79 12.63 11.63
C GLY A 70 11.73 12.60 12.82
N LEU A 71 11.68 13.65 13.63
CA LEU A 71 12.15 13.68 15.01
C LEU A 71 10.95 13.38 15.92
N GLU A 72 11.07 12.38 16.78
CA GLU A 72 10.03 11.98 17.72
C GLU A 72 10.54 12.22 19.14
N VAL A 73 9.86 13.07 19.91
CA VAL A 73 10.27 13.41 21.28
C VAL A 73 9.28 12.84 22.28
N GLU A 74 9.77 12.03 23.22
CA GLU A 74 8.93 11.25 24.14
C GLU A 74 8.09 12.16 25.04
N ALA A 75 8.66 13.28 25.50
CA ALA A 75 7.99 14.24 26.37
C ALA A 75 6.85 15.03 25.69
N LEU A 76 6.75 14.92 24.37
CA LEU A 76 5.78 15.58 23.50
C LEU A 76 4.94 14.56 22.73
N ASP A 77 4.80 13.35 23.27
CA ASP A 77 3.98 12.27 22.69
C ASP A 77 4.35 11.95 21.22
N GLY A 78 5.64 12.03 20.91
CA GLY A 78 6.17 11.76 19.57
C GLY A 78 6.23 12.97 18.62
N ALA A 79 5.73 14.15 19.03
CA ALA A 79 5.91 15.36 18.26
C ALA A 79 7.41 15.78 18.21
N PRO A 80 7.87 16.42 17.11
CA PRO A 80 7.11 16.85 15.92
C PRO A 80 6.71 15.73 14.94
N GLY A 81 7.36 14.56 14.97
CA GLY A 81 7.02 13.39 14.16
C GLY A 81 7.05 13.70 12.66
N VAL A 82 5.98 13.31 11.94
CA VAL A 82 5.80 13.58 10.50
C VAL A 82 5.85 15.08 10.14
N HIS A 83 5.56 15.96 11.11
CA HIS A 83 5.56 17.42 10.89
C HIS A 83 6.93 18.07 11.14
N SER A 84 8.00 17.30 11.29
CA SER A 84 9.35 17.80 11.61
C SER A 84 9.85 18.93 10.71
N ALA A 85 9.57 18.86 9.41
CA ALA A 85 9.98 19.91 8.48
C ALA A 85 9.13 21.20 8.62
N ARG A 86 7.90 21.11 9.14
CA ARG A 86 6.90 22.18 9.17
C ARG A 86 6.33 22.37 10.58
N TYR A 87 7.15 22.18 11.59
CA TYR A 87 6.68 22.10 12.98
C TYR A 87 6.26 23.47 13.51
N ALA A 88 7.01 24.52 13.16
CA ALA A 88 6.64 25.90 13.43
C ALA A 88 5.59 26.39 12.43
N GLU A 89 4.41 26.72 12.96
CA GLU A 89 3.27 27.23 12.20
C GLU A 89 3.61 28.57 11.52
N GLY A 90 3.07 28.77 10.31
CA GLY A 90 3.25 30.02 9.56
C GLY A 90 4.66 30.22 8.98
N THR A 91 5.53 29.22 9.10
CA THR A 91 6.85 29.21 8.45
C THR A 91 6.97 28.03 7.51
N ASP A 92 7.53 28.24 6.33
CA ASP A 92 7.74 27.18 5.34
C ASP A 92 9.16 26.63 5.48
N HIS A 93 9.30 25.39 5.98
CA HIS A 93 10.57 24.68 6.13
C HIS A 93 11.68 25.41 6.91
N ASP A 94 11.32 26.30 7.85
CA ASP A 94 12.29 27.05 8.65
C ASP A 94 12.83 26.24 9.83
N SER A 95 14.06 25.75 9.68
CA SER A 95 14.72 24.93 10.71
C SER A 95 14.98 25.69 12.02
N GLU A 96 15.27 26.99 11.98
CA GLU A 96 15.51 27.77 13.20
C GLU A 96 14.20 28.01 13.95
N ALA A 97 13.10 28.30 13.23
CA ALA A 97 11.78 28.40 13.84
C ALA A 97 11.32 27.07 14.45
N ASN A 98 11.53 25.95 13.73
CA ASN A 98 11.22 24.60 14.19
C ASN A 98 11.98 24.24 15.48
N MET A 99 13.28 24.52 15.53
CA MET A 99 14.10 24.29 16.73
C MET A 99 13.67 25.19 17.89
N ALA A 100 13.35 26.46 17.63
CA ALA A 100 12.90 27.39 18.66
C ALA A 100 11.55 26.98 19.27
N LYS A 101 10.60 26.48 18.45
CA LYS A 101 9.34 25.93 18.94
C LYS A 101 9.58 24.68 19.80
N LEU A 102 10.44 23.77 19.33
CA LEU A 102 10.78 22.56 20.07
C LEU A 102 11.37 22.85 21.45
N LEU A 103 12.34 23.78 21.53
CA LEU A 103 12.94 24.16 22.81
C LEU A 103 11.91 24.74 23.77
N ARG A 104 10.99 25.58 23.27
CA ARG A 104 9.92 26.19 24.05
C ARG A 104 8.94 25.15 24.61
N GLU A 105 8.51 24.19 23.79
CA GLU A 105 7.61 23.12 24.24
C GLU A 105 8.26 22.16 25.24
N LEU A 106 9.59 22.11 25.25
CA LEU A 106 10.38 21.34 26.19
C LEU A 106 10.82 22.16 27.43
N GLU A 107 10.39 23.42 27.59
CA GLU A 107 10.65 24.18 28.81
C GLU A 107 9.97 23.51 30.02
N GLY A 108 10.70 23.33 31.11
CA GLY A 108 10.19 22.69 32.33
C GLY A 108 9.97 21.18 32.24
N LYS A 109 10.34 20.53 31.13
CA LYS A 109 10.28 19.07 30.98
C LYS A 109 11.65 18.44 31.23
N ASP A 110 11.72 17.54 32.21
CA ASP A 110 12.94 16.80 32.55
C ASP A 110 13.25 15.68 31.54
N ASN A 111 12.21 15.03 31.02
CA ASN A 111 12.37 14.01 29.99
C ASN A 111 12.70 14.69 28.65
N ARG A 112 13.88 14.41 28.11
CA ARG A 112 14.33 14.94 26.81
C ARG A 112 14.70 13.82 25.83
N ARG A 113 14.30 12.57 26.12
CA ARG A 113 14.53 11.44 25.22
C ARG A 113 13.82 11.67 23.90
N ALA A 114 14.53 11.38 22.82
CA ALA A 114 14.05 11.54 21.46
C ALA A 114 14.67 10.49 20.55
N GLN A 115 14.07 10.31 19.38
CA GLN A 115 14.68 9.55 18.31
C GLN A 115 14.45 10.25 16.98
N PHE A 116 15.43 10.13 16.08
CA PHE A 116 15.15 10.34 14.67
C PHE A 116 14.76 9.01 14.02
N ARG A 117 13.80 9.07 13.10
CA ARG A 117 13.33 7.92 12.32
C ARG A 117 13.28 8.30 10.84
N THR A 118 13.89 7.48 9.98
CA THR A 118 13.75 7.55 8.53
C THR A 118 13.00 6.31 8.04
N VAL A 119 12.05 6.52 7.15
CA VAL A 119 11.43 5.47 6.33
C VAL A 119 11.79 5.72 4.88
N ILE A 120 12.24 4.68 4.18
CA ILE A 120 12.46 4.67 2.73
C ILE A 120 11.43 3.75 2.11
N CYS A 121 10.75 4.22 1.08
CA CYS A 121 9.90 3.40 0.21
C CYS A 121 10.58 3.22 -1.15
N LEU A 122 10.81 1.99 -1.56
CA LEU A 122 11.34 1.59 -2.86
C LEU A 122 10.20 1.04 -3.73
N ILE A 123 10.08 1.55 -4.95
CA ILE A 123 9.20 1.00 -5.98
C ILE A 123 10.07 0.60 -7.17
N GLN A 124 10.06 -0.70 -7.49
CA GLN A 124 10.82 -1.24 -8.60
C GLN A 124 9.88 -1.49 -9.78
N ASN A 125 10.28 -1.00 -10.95
CA ASN A 125 9.74 -1.51 -12.19
C ASN A 125 10.55 -2.76 -12.58
N GLY A 126 9.92 -3.72 -13.26
CA GLY A 126 10.64 -4.86 -13.87
C GLY A 126 11.77 -4.36 -14.79
N PRO A 127 12.60 -5.26 -15.35
CA PRO A 127 13.89 -4.89 -15.94
C PRO A 127 13.79 -3.69 -16.90
N LEU A 128 14.44 -2.59 -16.53
CA LEU A 128 14.56 -1.35 -17.31
C LEU A 128 15.22 -1.66 -18.66
N ARG A 129 14.46 -1.54 -19.75
CA ARG A 129 15.03 -1.37 -21.09
C ARG A 129 15.17 0.12 -21.36
N LEU A 130 16.42 0.57 -21.50
CA LEU A 130 16.70 1.94 -21.92
C LEU A 130 16.10 2.19 -23.32
N PRO A 131 15.47 3.35 -23.54
CA PRO A 131 15.05 3.74 -24.87
C PRO A 131 16.30 4.22 -25.62
N ASN A 132 16.83 3.37 -26.49
CA ASN A 132 17.43 3.78 -27.75
C ASN A 132 17.67 2.55 -28.62
N GLU A 133 16.77 2.37 -29.60
CA GLU A 133 17.06 2.14 -31.03
C GLU A 133 15.71 1.81 -31.70
N GLY A 134 15.01 2.88 -32.16
CA GLY A 134 14.01 2.81 -33.22
C GLY A 134 12.58 2.37 -32.87
N GLY A 135 11.63 3.30 -33.00
CA GLY A 135 10.25 2.96 -33.40
C GLY A 135 9.16 3.43 -32.43
N VAL A 136 8.46 4.48 -32.83
CA VAL A 136 7.19 4.93 -32.25
C VAL A 136 6.14 3.82 -32.38
N SER A 137 5.52 3.39 -31.27
CA SER A 137 4.14 2.87 -31.30
C SER A 137 3.44 3.06 -29.96
N SER A 138 2.17 3.48 -30.07
CA SER A 138 1.28 4.07 -29.07
C SER A 138 0.62 3.03 -28.11
N PRO A 139 -0.22 3.47 -27.16
CA PRO A 139 -0.57 2.74 -25.95
C PRO A 139 -1.81 1.85 -26.10
N LEU A 140 -2.05 1.06 -25.05
CA LEU A 140 -3.23 0.24 -24.72
C LEU A 140 -3.19 -1.21 -25.24
N SER A 141 -2.89 -2.14 -24.33
CA SER A 141 -3.29 -3.54 -24.44
C SER A 141 -4.31 -3.89 -23.36
N LYS A 142 -5.45 -4.37 -23.82
CA LYS A 142 -6.68 -4.72 -23.11
C LYS A 142 -6.57 -5.98 -22.23
N HIS A 143 -7.31 -5.93 -21.12
CA HIS A 143 -7.92 -7.01 -20.33
C HIS A 143 -7.07 -8.20 -19.86
N SER A 144 -6.76 -8.18 -18.56
CA SER A 144 -6.87 -9.35 -17.69
C SER A 144 -7.61 -8.93 -16.41
N HIS A 145 -8.80 -9.48 -16.14
CA HIS A 145 -9.60 -9.25 -14.92
C HIS A 145 -9.00 -9.89 -13.66
N ALA A 146 -7.67 -9.98 -13.58
CA ALA A 146 -6.94 -10.44 -12.41
C ALA A 146 -6.06 -9.29 -11.93
N TYR A 147 -6.23 -8.90 -10.65
CA TYR A 147 -5.41 -7.94 -9.90
C TYR A 147 -5.67 -6.44 -10.10
N GLN A 148 -6.92 -6.04 -10.34
CA GLN A 148 -7.28 -4.62 -10.51
C GLN A 148 -8.14 -4.06 -9.38
N THR A 149 -7.94 -4.54 -8.16
CA THR A 149 -8.78 -4.09 -7.04
C THR A 149 -7.97 -3.68 -5.83
N ALA A 150 -6.67 -3.42 -5.90
CA ALA A 150 -5.96 -2.73 -4.82
C ALA A 150 -5.14 -1.60 -5.45
N ASN A 151 -5.14 -0.43 -4.82
CA ASN A 151 -4.19 0.61 -5.16
C ASN A 151 -2.79 0.05 -4.82
N ARG A 152 -2.00 -0.27 -5.85
CA ARG A 152 -0.77 -1.06 -5.72
C ARG A 152 0.25 -0.40 -4.80
N ALA A 153 0.18 0.92 -4.66
CA ALA A 153 1.02 1.68 -3.75
C ALA A 153 0.62 1.50 -2.28
N ASN A 154 -0.67 1.54 -1.97
CA ASN A 154 -1.13 1.39 -0.59
C ASN A 154 -1.14 -0.07 -0.10
N TYR A 155 -1.01 -1.04 -1.01
CA TYR A 155 -1.05 -2.47 -0.68
C TYR A 155 -0.05 -2.87 0.41
N GLY A 156 1.17 -2.33 0.43
CA GLY A 156 2.16 -2.63 1.47
C GLY A 156 1.75 -2.11 2.86
N ILE A 157 1.22 -0.90 2.91
CA ILE A 157 0.70 -0.25 4.12
C ILE A 157 -0.54 -0.98 4.63
N LEU A 158 -1.50 -1.21 3.74
CA LEU A 158 -2.74 -1.94 4.05
C LEU A 158 -2.47 -3.40 4.42
N LYS A 159 -1.39 -4.00 3.91
CA LYS A 159 -0.93 -5.34 4.32
C LYS A 159 -0.36 -5.32 5.74
N ALA A 160 0.43 -4.30 6.11
CA ALA A 160 0.93 -4.14 7.48
C ALA A 160 -0.22 -3.88 8.47
N PHE A 161 -1.17 -3.00 8.14
CA PHE A 161 -2.39 -2.78 8.93
C PHE A 161 -3.26 -4.03 9.01
N ARG A 162 -3.37 -4.79 7.91
CA ARG A 162 -4.03 -6.10 7.92
C ARG A 162 -3.36 -7.06 8.90
N GLU A 163 -2.03 -7.17 8.87
CA GLU A 163 -1.27 -8.05 9.78
C GLU A 163 -1.42 -7.63 11.26
N GLU A 164 -1.51 -6.33 11.54
CA GLU A 164 -1.82 -5.80 12.88
C GLU A 164 -3.29 -6.07 13.29
N ASN A 165 -4.24 -5.89 12.37
CA ASN A 165 -5.67 -6.15 12.60
C ASN A 165 -6.01 -7.64 12.72
N ILE A 166 -5.19 -8.56 12.23
CA ILE A 166 -5.34 -10.01 12.51
C ILE A 166 -5.31 -10.27 14.03
N GLY A 167 -4.54 -9.47 14.78
CA GLY A 167 -4.44 -9.54 16.24
C GLY A 167 -5.63 -8.95 17.00
N HIS A 168 -6.54 -8.24 16.32
CA HIS A 168 -7.65 -7.49 16.91
C HIS A 168 -9.04 -7.92 16.41
N THR A 169 -9.16 -9.14 15.87
CA THR A 169 -10.44 -9.62 15.33
C THR A 169 -11.52 -9.76 16.41
N THR A 170 -12.74 -9.31 16.10
CA THR A 170 -13.88 -9.46 17.03
C THR A 170 -14.33 -10.91 17.12
N ASP A 171 -15.03 -11.26 18.20
CA ASP A 171 -15.62 -12.60 18.33
C ASP A 171 -16.70 -12.85 17.27
N ALA A 172 -17.40 -11.80 16.83
CA ALA A 172 -18.37 -11.85 15.73
C ALA A 172 -17.69 -12.16 14.38
N GLU A 173 -16.60 -11.46 14.02
CA GLU A 173 -15.82 -11.76 12.82
C GLU A 173 -15.29 -13.20 12.81
N ARG A 174 -14.82 -13.68 13.96
CA ARG A 174 -14.31 -15.06 14.09
C ARG A 174 -15.44 -16.07 13.89
N ALA A 175 -16.58 -15.87 14.56
CA ALA A 175 -17.74 -16.74 14.45
C ALA A 175 -18.29 -16.78 13.01
N LEU A 176 -18.40 -15.62 12.35
CA LEU A 176 -18.88 -15.54 10.97
C LEU A 176 -17.90 -16.22 10.00
N TRP A 177 -16.59 -16.05 10.20
CA TRP A 177 -15.58 -16.73 9.38
C TRP A 177 -15.67 -18.25 9.47
N ASP A 178 -15.90 -18.78 10.67
CA ASP A 178 -16.08 -20.22 10.87
C ASP A 178 -17.39 -20.72 10.25
N ALA A 179 -18.49 -19.97 10.39
CA ALA A 179 -19.76 -20.29 9.74
C ALA A 179 -19.65 -20.32 8.20
N ILE A 180 -19.01 -19.32 7.58
CA ILE A 180 -18.78 -19.27 6.13
C ILE A 180 -17.98 -20.49 5.63
N LYS A 181 -17.00 -20.96 6.41
CA LYS A 181 -16.20 -22.15 6.07
C LYS A 181 -16.99 -23.45 6.21
N CYS A 182 -17.78 -23.59 7.28
CA CYS A 182 -18.54 -24.81 7.56
C CYS A 182 -19.72 -25.00 6.60
N GLU A 183 -20.42 -23.93 6.24
CA GLU A 183 -21.63 -23.97 5.42
C GLU A 183 -21.37 -24.22 3.93
N ASN A 184 -20.10 -24.25 3.49
CA ASN A 184 -19.68 -24.48 2.10
C ASN A 184 -20.60 -23.79 1.08
N LEU A 185 -20.61 -22.45 1.12
CA LEU A 185 -21.53 -21.61 0.35
C LEU A 185 -21.42 -21.76 -1.18
N GLY A 186 -20.50 -22.58 -1.70
CA GLY A 186 -20.24 -22.74 -3.13
C GLY A 186 -19.38 -21.61 -3.73
N PHE A 187 -18.97 -20.65 -2.91
CA PHE A 187 -18.19 -19.48 -3.31
C PHE A 187 -16.92 -19.35 -2.47
N LYS A 188 -15.82 -18.92 -3.11
CA LYS A 188 -14.55 -18.69 -2.43
C LYS A 188 -14.56 -17.33 -1.74
N PHE A 189 -14.45 -17.34 -0.42
CA PHE A 189 -14.27 -16.14 0.40
C PHE A 189 -12.81 -15.92 0.78
N ARG A 190 -12.44 -14.65 0.94
CA ARG A 190 -11.17 -14.20 1.52
C ARG A 190 -11.48 -13.30 2.72
N ARG A 191 -10.66 -13.38 3.76
CA ARG A 191 -10.77 -12.56 4.96
C ARG A 191 -9.74 -11.42 4.98
N GLN A 192 -10.15 -10.25 5.47
CA GLN A 192 -9.37 -9.01 5.57
C GLN A 192 -8.69 -8.68 4.24
N HIS A 193 -9.47 -8.62 3.16
CA HIS A 193 -8.94 -8.44 1.81
C HIS A 193 -8.83 -6.97 1.46
N ILE A 194 -7.69 -6.58 0.88
CA ILE A 194 -7.46 -5.20 0.48
C ILE A 194 -8.18 -4.94 -0.85
N ILE A 195 -9.04 -3.92 -0.86
CA ILE A 195 -9.81 -3.47 -2.01
C ILE A 195 -9.69 -1.96 -2.17
N GLY A 196 -9.06 -1.48 -3.25
CA GLY A 196 -8.71 -0.09 -3.47
C GLY A 196 -7.76 0.37 -2.37
N ASP A 197 -8.23 1.35 -1.60
CA ASP A 197 -7.57 1.91 -0.43
C ASP A 197 -8.16 1.40 0.90
N TYR A 198 -9.01 0.35 0.85
CA TYR A 198 -9.78 -0.16 1.98
C TYR A 198 -9.43 -1.61 2.33
N ILE A 199 -9.73 -2.04 3.55
CA ILE A 199 -9.64 -3.43 4.01
C ILE A 199 -11.06 -3.93 4.28
N ALA A 200 -11.50 -4.92 3.52
CA ALA A 200 -12.80 -5.58 3.68
C ALA A 200 -12.68 -6.81 4.59
N ASP A 201 -13.55 -6.97 5.59
CA ASP A 201 -13.50 -8.10 6.54
C ASP A 201 -13.64 -9.43 5.83
N PHE A 202 -14.60 -9.54 4.90
CA PHE A 202 -14.73 -10.67 4.01
C PHE A 202 -15.08 -10.23 2.59
N VAL A 203 -14.57 -10.96 1.60
CA VAL A 203 -14.91 -10.71 0.19
C VAL A 203 -15.04 -12.01 -0.59
N CYS A 204 -16.04 -12.06 -1.46
CA CYS A 204 -16.16 -13.02 -2.54
C CYS A 204 -15.87 -12.34 -3.89
N LEU A 205 -14.64 -12.47 -4.38
CA LEU A 205 -14.18 -11.81 -5.61
C LEU A 205 -14.94 -12.28 -6.87
N SER A 206 -15.35 -13.56 -6.92
CA SER A 206 -16.00 -14.12 -8.12
C SER A 206 -17.31 -13.41 -8.44
N VAL A 207 -18.07 -13.02 -7.41
CA VAL A 207 -19.34 -12.29 -7.59
C VAL A 207 -19.27 -10.82 -7.17
N GLY A 208 -18.16 -10.37 -6.59
CA GLY A 208 -17.98 -8.98 -6.18
C GLY A 208 -18.80 -8.63 -4.92
N LEU A 209 -18.86 -9.53 -3.94
CA LEU A 209 -19.55 -9.27 -2.67
C LEU A 209 -18.54 -8.97 -1.57
N ILE A 210 -18.72 -7.88 -0.84
CA ILE A 210 -18.02 -7.53 0.40
C ILE A 210 -18.99 -7.71 1.56
N VAL A 211 -18.51 -8.34 2.63
CA VAL A 211 -19.23 -8.46 3.90
C VAL A 211 -18.39 -7.82 4.99
N GLU A 212 -18.95 -6.83 5.68
CA GLU A 212 -18.32 -6.13 6.80
C GLU A 212 -19.09 -6.43 8.10
N VAL A 213 -18.36 -6.58 9.19
CA VAL A 213 -18.94 -6.78 10.52
C VAL A 213 -18.62 -5.55 11.36
N ASP A 214 -19.64 -4.74 11.63
CA ASP A 214 -19.47 -3.50 12.39
C ASP A 214 -19.10 -3.83 13.84
N GLY A 215 -17.87 -3.51 14.21
CA GLY A 215 -17.45 -3.38 15.59
C GLY A 215 -17.26 -1.92 15.97
N GLU A 216 -17.65 -1.55 17.19
CA GLU A 216 -17.28 -0.27 17.81
C GLU A 216 -15.77 -0.18 18.02
N TYR A 217 -15.00 -0.08 16.94
CA TYR A 217 -13.58 0.21 16.97
C TYR A 217 -13.27 1.27 15.92
N HIS A 218 -13.52 2.50 16.36
CA HIS A 218 -13.00 3.72 15.76
C HIS A 218 -11.46 3.71 15.79
N ARG A 219 -10.81 3.30 14.69
CA ARG A 219 -9.38 3.60 14.47
C ARG A 219 -9.17 4.36 13.15
N SER A 220 -9.22 5.68 13.30
CA SER A 220 -8.35 6.72 12.74
C SER A 220 -8.00 6.83 11.24
N TYR A 221 -8.22 5.84 10.37
CA TYR A 221 -8.00 6.00 8.91
C TYR A 221 -9.29 6.36 8.15
N ASP A 222 -10.40 5.68 8.45
CA ASP A 222 -11.71 5.92 7.82
C ASP A 222 -12.44 7.16 8.32
N GLN A 223 -11.94 7.88 9.34
CA GLN A 223 -12.65 9.01 9.96
C GLN A 223 -12.90 10.22 9.02
N ARG A 224 -12.22 10.30 7.87
CA ARG A 224 -12.35 11.42 6.92
C ARG A 224 -13.22 11.10 5.70
N ILE A 225 -13.65 9.86 5.52
CA ILE A 225 -14.47 9.40 4.39
C ILE A 225 -15.78 8.90 4.98
N THR A 226 -16.91 9.46 4.57
CA THR A 226 -18.21 8.95 5.03
C THR A 226 -18.39 7.50 4.57
N ASP A 227 -19.05 6.65 5.37
CA ASP A 227 -19.37 5.27 4.95
C ASP A 227 -20.07 5.23 3.59
N GLU A 228 -20.85 6.26 3.27
CA GLU A 228 -21.46 6.46 1.95
C GLU A 228 -20.41 6.62 0.83
N GLN A 229 -19.38 7.44 1.04
CA GLN A 229 -18.31 7.65 0.06
C GLN A 229 -17.47 6.38 -0.12
N ARG A 230 -17.13 5.68 0.97
CA ARG A 230 -16.45 4.38 0.93
C ARG A 230 -17.25 3.35 0.13
N THR A 231 -18.55 3.24 0.41
CA THR A 231 -19.44 2.33 -0.30
C THR A 231 -19.56 2.71 -1.78
N GLN A 232 -19.65 4.00 -2.11
CA GLN A 232 -19.66 4.47 -3.50
C GLN A 232 -18.38 4.11 -4.26
N ASP A 233 -17.22 4.22 -3.62
CA ASP A 233 -15.94 3.91 -4.27
C ASP A 233 -15.75 2.40 -4.47
N LEU A 234 -16.17 1.57 -3.51
CA LEU A 234 -16.22 0.11 -3.66
C LEU A 234 -17.24 -0.32 -4.74
N ASN A 235 -18.40 0.33 -4.81
CA ASN A 235 -19.40 0.10 -5.86
C ASN A 235 -18.85 0.43 -7.26
N LYS A 236 -18.09 1.52 -7.41
CA LYS A 236 -17.42 1.86 -8.69
C LYS A 236 -16.40 0.80 -9.11
N LEU A 237 -15.77 0.13 -8.15
CA LEU A 237 -14.87 -1.00 -8.39
C LEU A 237 -15.62 -2.32 -8.68
N GLY A 238 -16.95 -2.30 -8.68
CA GLY A 238 -17.81 -3.45 -9.00
C GLY A 238 -18.07 -4.38 -7.82
N PHE A 239 -17.96 -3.86 -6.59
CA PHE A 239 -18.29 -4.60 -5.37
C PHE A 239 -19.58 -4.10 -4.74
N GLU A 240 -20.44 -5.01 -4.30
CA GLU A 240 -21.58 -4.72 -3.43
C GLU A 240 -21.16 -4.94 -1.97
N VAL A 241 -21.47 -3.98 -1.09
CA VAL A 241 -21.11 -4.03 0.34
C VAL A 241 -22.35 -4.33 1.18
N VAL A 242 -22.26 -5.38 2.01
CA VAL A 242 -23.28 -5.75 3.00
C VAL A 242 -22.66 -5.66 4.40
N ARG A 243 -23.36 -5.04 5.35
CA ARG A 243 -22.89 -4.83 6.72
C ARG A 243 -23.79 -5.55 7.72
N PHE A 244 -23.18 -6.12 8.75
CA PHE A 244 -23.88 -6.74 9.89
C PHE A 244 -23.34 -6.16 11.20
N ALA A 245 -24.22 -5.85 12.15
CA ALA A 245 -23.79 -5.48 13.49
C ALA A 245 -23.17 -6.69 14.21
N ASN A 246 -22.19 -6.45 15.10
CA ASN A 246 -21.63 -7.50 15.96
C ASN A 246 -22.71 -8.33 16.67
N GLU A 247 -23.72 -7.67 17.24
CA GLU A 247 -24.80 -8.32 17.97
C GLU A 247 -25.65 -9.20 17.04
N GLU A 248 -25.92 -8.75 15.82
CA GLU A 248 -26.70 -9.51 14.83
C GLU A 248 -25.98 -10.82 14.45
N VAL A 249 -24.66 -10.76 14.26
CA VAL A 249 -23.84 -11.94 13.95
C VAL A 249 -23.86 -12.94 15.09
N ILE A 250 -23.77 -12.48 16.34
CA ILE A 250 -23.76 -13.33 17.53
C ILE A 250 -25.14 -13.92 17.83
N GLU A 251 -26.20 -13.10 17.72
CA GLU A 251 -27.56 -13.48 18.11
C GLU A 251 -28.31 -14.22 16.98
N ASN A 252 -27.96 -13.99 15.71
CA ASN A 252 -28.69 -14.52 14.55
C ASN A 252 -27.76 -14.93 13.38
N MET A 253 -26.79 -15.80 13.67
CA MET A 253 -25.86 -16.33 12.66
C MET A 253 -26.56 -16.94 11.44
N ASP A 254 -27.63 -17.71 11.65
CA ASP A 254 -28.37 -18.35 10.54
C ASP A 254 -29.01 -17.31 9.61
N GLY A 255 -29.60 -16.25 10.16
CA GLY A 255 -30.14 -15.14 9.37
C GLY A 255 -29.07 -14.40 8.57
N VAL A 256 -27.90 -14.16 9.18
CA VAL A 256 -26.75 -13.54 8.51
C VAL A 256 -26.28 -14.39 7.34
N ILE A 257 -26.12 -15.71 7.52
CA ILE A 257 -25.72 -16.62 6.45
C ILE A 257 -26.77 -16.68 5.33
N GLN A 258 -28.06 -16.66 5.65
CA GLN A 258 -29.12 -16.62 4.62
C GLN A 258 -29.09 -15.33 3.81
N THR A 259 -28.85 -14.19 4.45
CA THR A 259 -28.67 -12.90 3.77
C THR A 259 -27.47 -12.96 2.83
N ILE A 260 -26.32 -13.47 3.28
CA ILE A 260 -25.13 -13.65 2.43
C ILE A 260 -25.45 -14.56 1.23
N LYS A 261 -26.11 -15.71 1.44
CA LYS A 261 -26.53 -16.64 0.36
C LYS A 261 -27.43 -15.96 -0.68
N LYS A 262 -28.34 -15.11 -0.22
CA LYS A 262 -29.24 -14.32 -1.09
C LYS A 262 -28.43 -13.38 -1.99
N HIS A 263 -27.57 -12.53 -1.42
CA HIS A 263 -26.74 -11.60 -2.21
C HIS A 263 -25.81 -12.32 -3.18
N LEU A 264 -25.20 -13.44 -2.77
CA LEU A 264 -24.37 -14.26 -3.66
C LEU A 264 -25.15 -14.73 -4.90
N SER A 265 -26.39 -15.18 -4.71
CA SER A 265 -27.25 -15.68 -5.79
C SER A 265 -27.72 -14.56 -6.73
N GLU A 266 -28.11 -13.41 -6.17
CA GLU A 266 -28.54 -12.23 -6.92
C GLU A 266 -27.39 -11.67 -7.78
N LEU A 267 -26.21 -11.49 -7.19
CA LEU A 267 -25.01 -11.01 -7.89
C LEU A 267 -24.50 -11.99 -8.96
N GLN A 268 -24.54 -13.29 -8.69
CA GLN A 268 -24.21 -14.30 -9.69
C GLN A 268 -25.14 -14.20 -10.90
N THR A 269 -26.43 -14.01 -10.67
CA THR A 269 -27.44 -13.87 -11.72
C THR A 269 -27.21 -12.60 -12.56
N LEU A 270 -26.94 -11.46 -11.90
CA LEU A 270 -26.65 -10.18 -12.56
C LEU A 270 -25.37 -10.24 -13.41
N LYS A 271 -24.31 -10.91 -12.92
CA LYS A 271 -23.08 -11.12 -13.70
C LYS A 271 -23.31 -12.02 -14.91
N PHE A 272 -24.15 -13.04 -14.79
CA PHE A 272 -24.49 -13.91 -15.91
C PHE A 272 -25.30 -13.17 -16.99
N ALA A 273 -26.27 -12.34 -16.59
CA ALA A 273 -27.08 -11.53 -17.51
C ALA A 273 -26.27 -10.48 -18.29
N SER A 274 -25.34 -9.77 -17.63
CA SER A 274 -24.48 -8.76 -18.26
C SER A 274 -23.44 -9.32 -19.25
N GLN A 275 -23.02 -10.57 -19.06
CA GLN A 275 -22.13 -11.26 -19.99
C GLN A 275 -22.83 -11.73 -21.28
N GLN A 276 -24.14 -11.95 -21.24
CA GLN A 276 -24.93 -12.32 -22.43
C GLN A 276 -25.28 -11.11 -23.30
N THR A 277 -25.57 -9.95 -22.73
CA THR A 277 -25.84 -8.71 -23.48
C THR A 277 -24.60 -8.17 -24.20
N SER A 278 -23.41 -8.38 -23.64
CA SER A 278 -22.12 -7.96 -24.21
C SER A 278 -21.66 -8.79 -25.42
N LYS A 279 -22.26 -9.96 -25.65
CA LYS A 279 -21.89 -10.88 -26.75
C LYS A 279 -22.70 -10.66 -28.02
N VAL A 280 -23.78 -9.87 -27.97
CA VAL A 280 -24.69 -9.61 -29.11
C VAL A 280 -24.29 -8.35 -29.90
N SER A 281 -23.44 -7.47 -29.37
CA SER A 281 -23.06 -6.20 -30.02
C SER A 281 -21.90 -6.27 -31.03
N SER A 282 -21.50 -7.47 -31.48
CA SER A 282 -20.38 -7.66 -32.43
C SER A 282 -20.70 -8.55 -33.64
N LEU A 283 -21.93 -8.45 -34.16
CA LEU A 283 -22.25 -8.92 -35.51
C LEU A 283 -22.70 -7.72 -36.36
N GLY A 284 -22.10 -7.62 -37.54
CA GLY A 284 -22.07 -6.44 -38.40
C GLY A 284 -23.42 -5.93 -38.85
N ASP A 285 -23.42 -4.63 -39.11
CA ASP A 285 -24.41 -3.89 -39.88
C ASP A 285 -24.48 -4.50 -41.29
N ASP A 286 -25.55 -5.26 -41.56
CA ASP A 286 -26.03 -5.47 -42.92
C ASP A 286 -27.53 -5.23 -42.94
N SER A 287 -27.90 -4.36 -43.86
CA SER A 287 -29.19 -3.74 -44.07
C SER A 287 -30.38 -4.71 -44.11
N THR A 288 -31.50 -4.21 -43.56
CA THR A 288 -32.91 -4.65 -43.66
C THR A 288 -33.46 -5.55 -42.52
N GLY A 289 -34.35 -4.98 -41.70
CA GLY A 289 -35.36 -5.75 -40.96
C GLY A 289 -35.53 -5.40 -39.48
N THR A 290 -36.55 -4.58 -39.18
CA THR A 290 -37.30 -4.44 -37.92
C THR A 290 -36.81 -5.17 -36.66
N MET A 291 -36.39 -4.37 -35.67
CA MET A 291 -36.09 -4.77 -34.31
C MET A 291 -37.39 -5.10 -33.54
N THR A 292 -37.52 -6.34 -33.04
CA THR A 292 -38.44 -6.67 -31.94
C THR A 292 -37.71 -7.57 -30.97
N VAL A 293 -37.45 -7.08 -29.76
CA VAL A 293 -36.94 -7.88 -28.64
C VAL A 293 -38.04 -7.98 -27.60
N SER A 294 -38.67 -9.15 -27.52
CA SER A 294 -39.60 -9.52 -26.46
C SER A 294 -38.86 -10.31 -25.37
N TYR A 295 -38.94 -9.85 -24.13
CA TYR A 295 -38.46 -10.61 -22.97
C TYR A 295 -39.51 -11.66 -22.56
N SER A 296 -39.09 -12.91 -22.44
CA SER A 296 -39.86 -13.94 -21.74
C SER A 296 -39.07 -14.41 -20.52
N ASP A 297 -39.48 -13.88 -19.38
CA ASP A 297 -39.25 -14.40 -18.03
C ASP A 297 -39.75 -15.84 -17.94
N SER A 298 -38.93 -16.79 -17.46
CA SER A 298 -39.34 -18.16 -17.06
C SER A 298 -38.18 -18.91 -16.38
N SER A 299 -38.22 -18.94 -15.05
CA SER A 299 -38.08 -20.14 -14.22
C SER A 299 -37.17 -21.29 -14.72
N LEU A 300 -36.04 -21.52 -14.03
CA LEU A 300 -35.34 -22.81 -14.06
C LEU A 300 -35.42 -23.51 -12.70
N GLN A 301 -36.28 -24.53 -12.65
CA GLN A 301 -36.32 -25.56 -11.63
C GLN A 301 -35.04 -26.42 -11.70
N ILE A 302 -34.40 -26.64 -10.56
CA ILE A 302 -33.41 -27.72 -10.39
C ILE A 302 -34.18 -29.02 -10.20
N SER A 303 -33.95 -30.00 -11.07
CA SER A 303 -34.31 -31.40 -10.84
C SER A 303 -33.05 -32.27 -10.88
N SER A 304 -33.05 -33.27 -10.00
CA SER A 304 -31.91 -33.99 -9.43
C SER A 304 -31.47 -35.23 -10.20
N LEU A 305 -30.19 -35.59 -9.98
CA LEU A 305 -29.57 -36.92 -9.82
C LEU A 305 -29.68 -37.99 -10.93
N GLY A 306 -28.50 -38.47 -11.34
CA GLY A 306 -28.27 -39.77 -11.97
C GLY A 306 -26.83 -40.22 -11.72
N ASP A 307 -26.67 -41.25 -10.89
CA ASP A 307 -25.46 -42.05 -10.70
C ASP A 307 -25.56 -43.24 -11.66
N ASP A 308 -24.51 -43.53 -12.44
CA ASP A 308 -24.08 -44.92 -12.73
C ASP A 308 -22.87 -45.00 -13.70
N SER A 309 -21.76 -45.44 -13.11
CA SER A 309 -20.92 -46.61 -13.49
C SER A 309 -20.33 -46.84 -14.92
N THR A 310 -19.02 -47.13 -14.88
CA THR A 310 -18.18 -47.98 -15.77
C THR A 310 -17.40 -47.33 -16.92
N GLY A 311 -16.07 -47.38 -16.82
CA GLY A 311 -15.15 -47.04 -17.90
C GLY A 311 -13.68 -46.96 -17.45
N THR A 312 -13.09 -48.08 -17.04
CA THR A 312 -11.64 -48.18 -16.81
C THR A 312 -10.90 -48.24 -18.15
N MET A 313 -9.89 -47.39 -18.34
CA MET A 313 -8.82 -47.54 -19.34
C MET A 313 -7.49 -47.21 -18.65
N THR A 314 -6.50 -48.08 -18.85
CA THR A 314 -5.19 -48.09 -18.20
C THR A 314 -4.06 -47.57 -19.13
N ALA A 315 -2.99 -47.09 -18.47
CA ALA A 315 -1.56 -47.18 -18.85
C ALA A 315 -0.80 -45.96 -19.46
N SER A 316 -0.02 -45.31 -18.58
CA SER A 316 1.47 -45.18 -18.56
C SER A 316 2.30 -44.28 -19.52
N TYR A 317 3.42 -43.78 -18.94
CA TYR A 317 4.61 -43.03 -19.46
C TYR A 317 4.44 -41.51 -19.61
N SER A 318 5.40 -40.64 -19.30
CA SER A 318 6.81 -40.76 -18.86
C SER A 318 7.25 -39.43 -18.23
N ASP A 319 8.25 -39.49 -17.35
CA ASP A 319 9.02 -38.35 -16.86
C ASP A 319 9.53 -37.48 -18.02
N SER A 320 9.20 -36.20 -17.99
CA SER A 320 9.91 -35.15 -18.72
C SER A 320 9.70 -33.84 -17.98
N SER A 321 10.68 -33.51 -17.13
CA SER A 321 11.10 -32.17 -16.75
C SER A 321 10.41 -31.03 -17.55
N LEU A 322 9.35 -30.48 -16.99
CA LEU A 322 8.90 -29.13 -17.34
C LEU A 322 9.48 -28.19 -16.29
N GLN A 323 10.65 -27.65 -16.60
CA GLN A 323 11.09 -26.38 -16.05
C GLN A 323 9.98 -25.37 -16.34
N VAL A 324 9.16 -25.10 -15.34
CA VAL A 324 8.31 -23.90 -15.37
C VAL A 324 9.27 -22.73 -15.24
N SER A 325 9.66 -22.19 -16.39
CA SER A 325 10.30 -20.88 -16.44
C SER A 325 9.32 -19.87 -15.83
N PRO A 326 9.76 -19.00 -14.90
CA PRO A 326 8.87 -18.03 -14.29
C PRO A 326 8.28 -17.15 -15.40
N SER A 327 6.96 -17.21 -15.53
CA SER A 327 6.20 -16.37 -16.42
C SER A 327 6.39 -14.90 -16.03
N ARG A 328 7.07 -14.15 -16.91
CA ARG A 328 7.08 -12.67 -17.02
C ARG A 328 6.50 -11.89 -15.82
N GLY A 329 7.39 -11.55 -14.88
CA GLY A 329 7.40 -10.25 -14.19
C GLY A 329 6.33 -10.02 -13.14
N ASP A 330 6.37 -10.79 -12.05
CA ASP A 330 5.76 -10.37 -10.79
C ASP A 330 6.44 -9.07 -10.32
N LEU A 331 5.84 -7.92 -10.62
CA LEU A 331 6.22 -6.63 -10.05
C LEU A 331 5.92 -6.68 -8.54
N GLU A 332 6.96 -6.86 -7.72
CA GLU A 332 6.86 -6.75 -6.28
C GLU A 332 6.32 -5.35 -5.90
N GLY A 333 5.42 -5.30 -4.92
CA GLY A 333 4.85 -4.04 -4.42
C GLY A 333 5.91 -3.13 -3.79
N PRO A 334 5.53 -1.95 -3.27
CA PRO A 334 6.47 -1.08 -2.57
C PRO A 334 7.14 -1.79 -1.40
N ILE A 335 8.45 -1.59 -1.28
CA ILE A 335 9.29 -2.21 -0.26
C ILE A 335 9.77 -1.12 0.69
N PHE A 336 9.64 -1.36 1.99
CA PHE A 336 9.96 -0.36 3.00
C PHE A 336 11.22 -0.72 3.79
N PHE A 337 12.08 0.26 3.99
CA PHE A 337 13.27 0.17 4.84
C PHE A 337 13.21 1.26 5.88
N SER A 338 13.49 0.91 7.14
CA SER A 338 13.45 1.88 8.23
C SER A 338 14.75 1.88 9.02
N GLY A 339 15.10 3.05 9.51
CA GLY A 339 16.23 3.24 10.42
C GLY A 339 15.85 4.27 11.47
N SER A 340 16.29 4.04 12.70
CA SER A 340 16.12 4.98 13.80
C SER A 340 17.43 5.18 14.54
N VAL A 341 17.56 6.30 15.23
CA VAL A 341 18.65 6.56 16.16
C VAL A 341 18.09 7.25 17.40
N SER A 342 18.31 6.63 18.56
CA SER A 342 17.90 7.15 19.86
C SER A 342 18.90 8.19 20.37
N GLY A 343 18.42 9.12 21.17
CA GLY A 343 19.22 10.19 21.74
C GLY A 343 18.42 11.09 22.67
N THR A 344 18.93 12.30 22.88
CA THR A 344 18.28 13.33 23.69
C THR A 344 18.33 14.69 23.00
N ILE A 345 17.38 15.56 23.34
CA ILE A 345 17.36 16.95 22.90
C ILE A 345 18.17 17.80 23.88
N ALA A 346 19.18 18.51 23.39
CA ALA A 346 19.97 19.45 24.18
C ALA A 346 19.12 20.65 24.65
N HIS A 347 19.63 21.38 25.64
CA HIS A 347 19.00 22.62 26.12
C HIS A 347 19.30 23.83 25.22
N SER A 348 20.33 23.73 24.38
CA SER A 348 20.73 24.80 23.47
C SER A 348 21.45 24.21 22.26
N LYS A 349 21.41 24.91 21.12
CA LYS A 349 22.06 24.47 19.89
C LYS A 349 23.59 24.50 20.02
N SER A 350 24.23 23.45 19.50
CA SER A 350 25.68 23.34 19.42
C SER A 350 26.08 22.79 18.05
N GLY A 351 27.17 23.31 17.48
CA GLY A 351 27.64 22.95 16.14
C GLY A 351 26.97 23.72 15.00
N SER A 352 27.56 23.64 13.81
CA SER A 352 27.09 24.31 12.58
C SER A 352 26.96 23.36 11.38
N GLY A 353 27.27 22.07 11.55
CA GLY A 353 27.09 21.06 10.52
C GLY A 353 25.66 20.52 10.48
N GLY A 354 25.34 19.75 9.44
CA GLY A 354 24.05 19.08 9.33
C GLY A 354 22.91 20.00 8.89
N PHE A 355 21.67 19.58 9.16
CA PHE A 355 20.44 20.31 8.84
C PHE A 355 19.30 19.98 9.82
N GLY A 356 18.23 20.79 9.82
CA GLY A 356 17.08 20.56 10.68
C GLY A 356 17.45 20.62 12.17
N TYR A 357 17.11 19.57 12.92
CA TYR A 357 17.35 19.49 14.37
C TYR A 357 18.72 18.93 14.77
N ASP A 358 19.63 18.70 13.82
CA ASP A 358 20.99 18.21 14.10
C ASP A 358 21.74 19.02 15.18
N PRO A 359 21.61 20.37 15.27
CA PRO A 359 22.27 21.14 16.33
C PRO A 359 21.74 20.90 17.74
N LEU A 360 20.55 20.31 17.87
CA LEU A 360 19.91 20.01 19.16
C LEU A 360 19.97 18.53 19.52
N PHE A 361 20.12 17.64 18.57
CA PHE A 361 20.03 16.21 18.82
C PHE A 361 21.40 15.63 19.21
N VAL A 362 21.48 15.06 20.41
CA VAL A 362 22.64 14.34 20.93
C VAL A 362 22.35 12.83 20.87
N PRO A 363 23.01 12.07 19.97
CA PRO A 363 22.76 10.63 19.84
C PRO A 363 23.25 9.87 21.09
N GLU A 364 22.57 8.76 21.39
CA GLU A 364 22.94 7.90 22.51
C GLU A 364 24.40 7.40 22.40
N GLY A 365 25.14 7.46 23.50
CA GLY A 365 26.56 7.10 23.56
C GLY A 365 27.52 8.23 23.12
N TYR A 366 27.03 9.45 22.88
CA TYR A 366 27.84 10.62 22.56
C TYR A 366 27.48 11.81 23.45
N ASP A 367 28.44 12.72 23.63
CA ASP A 367 28.27 13.97 24.39
C ASP A 367 28.13 15.21 23.49
N LYS A 368 28.08 15.01 22.16
CA LYS A 368 28.08 16.06 21.14
C LYS A 368 26.86 15.94 20.24
N SER A 369 26.34 17.07 19.75
CA SER A 369 25.22 17.07 18.81
C SER A 369 25.61 16.47 17.46
N PHE A 370 24.64 16.05 16.65
CA PHE A 370 24.92 15.64 15.26
C PHE A 370 25.60 16.75 14.44
N ALA A 371 25.27 18.02 14.70
CA ALA A 371 25.92 19.14 14.04
C ALA A 371 27.41 19.31 14.43
N GLU A 372 27.81 18.82 15.60
CA GLU A 372 29.20 18.83 16.09
C GLU A 372 29.99 17.59 15.67
N LEU A 373 29.34 16.42 15.57
CA LEU A 373 29.99 15.17 15.19
C LEU A 373 30.48 15.16 13.73
N GLY A 374 29.89 16.01 12.88
CA GLY A 374 30.24 16.12 11.47
C GLY A 374 29.70 14.98 10.61
N ALA A 375 29.79 15.16 9.29
CA ALA A 375 29.15 14.26 8.33
C ALA A 375 29.71 12.83 8.35
N GLU A 376 31.02 12.65 8.59
CA GLU A 376 31.63 11.31 8.57
C GLU A 376 31.10 10.40 9.67
N VAL A 377 30.93 10.93 10.89
CA VAL A 377 30.38 10.17 12.01
C VAL A 377 28.88 9.99 11.81
N LYS A 378 28.15 11.06 11.46
CA LYS A 378 26.71 11.00 11.21
C LYS A 378 26.34 9.93 10.18
N ASN A 379 27.07 9.86 9.06
CA ASN A 379 26.82 8.89 8.00
C ASN A 379 27.02 7.43 8.41
N LYS A 380 27.59 7.15 9.59
CA LYS A 380 27.75 5.78 10.13
C LYS A 380 26.66 5.40 11.12
N ILE A 381 26.09 6.38 11.82
CA ILE A 381 25.22 6.12 12.99
C ILE A 381 23.80 6.66 12.83
N SER A 382 23.54 7.48 11.80
CA SER A 382 22.24 8.13 11.62
C SER A 382 21.13 7.13 11.26
N HIS A 383 19.91 7.50 11.62
CA HIS A 383 18.66 6.89 11.18
C HIS A 383 18.62 6.69 9.65
N ARG A 384 19.02 7.70 8.86
CA ARG A 384 19.10 7.59 7.40
C ARG A 384 20.16 6.60 6.94
N ALA A 385 21.36 6.62 7.52
CA ALA A 385 22.41 5.66 7.20
C ALA A 385 21.94 4.21 7.38
N ARG A 386 21.29 3.93 8.51
CA ARG A 386 20.71 2.59 8.81
C ARG A 386 19.62 2.19 7.82
N ALA A 387 18.74 3.12 7.41
CA ALA A 387 17.70 2.84 6.43
C ALA A 387 18.30 2.57 5.02
N VAL A 388 19.28 3.38 4.63
CA VAL A 388 19.96 3.28 3.33
C VAL A 388 20.83 2.03 3.25
N GLU A 389 21.47 1.61 4.35
CA GLU A 389 22.24 0.36 4.40
C GLU A 389 21.34 -0.85 4.13
N LYS A 390 20.16 -0.93 4.75
CA LYS A 390 19.16 -1.97 4.46
C LYS A 390 18.67 -1.95 3.01
N LEU A 391 18.44 -0.76 2.46
CA LEU A 391 18.13 -0.60 1.04
C LEU A 391 19.28 -1.14 0.18
N ALA A 392 20.52 -0.79 0.49
CA ALA A 392 21.70 -1.20 -0.26
C ALA A 392 21.90 -2.72 -0.23
N GLU A 393 21.73 -3.35 0.93
CA GLU A 393 21.77 -4.81 1.11
C GLU A 393 20.72 -5.49 0.24
N TYR A 394 19.48 -5.00 0.27
CA TYR A 394 18.40 -5.52 -0.58
C TYR A 394 18.69 -5.36 -2.07
N LEU A 395 19.13 -4.17 -2.51
CA LEU A 395 19.46 -3.94 -3.91
C LEU A 395 20.64 -4.81 -4.36
N HIS A 396 21.59 -5.10 -3.47
CA HIS A 396 22.70 -5.99 -3.75
C HIS A 396 22.24 -7.45 -3.91
N SER A 397 21.32 -7.93 -3.07
CA SER A 397 20.79 -9.29 -3.18
C SER A 397 19.98 -9.55 -4.46
N LEU A 398 19.65 -8.50 -5.23
CA LEU A 398 19.02 -8.63 -6.54
C LEU A 398 20.03 -8.72 -7.70
N GLU A 399 21.31 -8.34 -7.46
CA GLU A 399 22.39 -8.42 -8.47
C GLU A 399 23.16 -9.75 -8.40
N GLU A 400 23.11 -10.46 -7.27
CA GLU A 400 23.64 -11.83 -7.08
C GLU A 400 22.67 -12.90 -7.62
#